data_AF-A0AAP6R8Y7-F1
#
_entry.id   AF-A0AAP6R8Y7-F1
#
_cell.length_a   1.000
_cell.length_b   1.000
_cell.length_c   1.000
_cell.angle_alpha   90.00
_cell.angle_beta   90.00
_cell.angle_gamma   90.00
#
_symmetry.space_group_name_H-M   'P 1'
#
loop_
_entity.id
_entity.type
_entity.pdbx_description
1 polymer ?
#
loop_
_entity_poly.entity_id
_entity_poly.type
_entity_poly.pdbx_seq_one_letter_code
_entity_poly.pdbx_strand_id
1 'polypeptide(L)'
;MKLTKTLFIAPLVAGALITSCFAAADNQDDVSYSVGYTMGQTLKNQMDQSNISTDNQEMVDGLKDGINGKKSKLTPDQMQNAMIEFQKQEMAAQKK
;
A
#
# COMPACT_ATOMS: atom_id res chain seq x y z
N MET A 1 -1.98 24.01 -60.36
CA MET A 1 -3.37 24.41 -60.02
C MET A 1 -4.09 23.20 -59.45
N LYS A 2 -4.46 23.27 -58.17
CA LYS A 2 -5.55 22.56 -57.46
C LYS A 2 -5.93 21.14 -57.92
N LEU A 3 -5.48 20.11 -57.19
CA LEU A 3 -6.18 18.81 -57.14
C LEU A 3 -7.09 18.79 -55.92
N THR A 4 -8.38 18.91 -56.22
CA THR A 4 -9.50 18.90 -55.29
C THR A 4 -9.80 17.47 -54.81
N LYS A 5 -9.83 17.34 -53.47
CA LYS A 5 -10.80 16.58 -52.65
C LYS A 5 -11.56 15.45 -53.35
N THR A 6 -11.43 14.22 -52.84
CA THR A 6 -12.54 13.40 -52.31
C THR A 6 -11.94 12.11 -51.72
N LEU A 7 -11.75 12.08 -50.39
CA LEU A 7 -11.49 10.84 -49.65
C LEU A 7 -12.77 10.52 -48.86
N PHE A 8 -13.62 9.69 -49.43
CA PHE A 8 -14.65 8.97 -48.68
C PHE A 8 -13.97 7.74 -48.06
N ILE A 9 -13.77 7.75 -46.74
CA ILE A 9 -13.60 6.51 -45.97
C ILE A 9 -14.60 6.56 -44.81
N ALA A 10 -15.35 5.47 -44.73
CA ALA A 10 -16.53 5.18 -43.93
C ALA A 10 -16.37 5.48 -42.43
N PRO A 11 -17.49 5.77 -41.72
CA PRO A 11 -17.47 6.08 -40.29
C PRO A 11 -17.01 4.87 -39.47
N LEU A 12 -16.08 5.16 -38.56
CA LEU A 12 -15.66 4.32 -37.44
C LEU A 12 -16.87 3.66 -36.76
N VAL A 13 -16.99 2.34 -36.90
CA VAL A 13 -17.76 1.50 -35.97
C VAL A 13 -16.83 0.39 -35.48
N ALA A 14 -15.94 0.76 -34.56
CA ALA A 14 -15.24 -0.17 -33.70
C ALA A 14 -14.63 0.63 -32.54
N GLY A 15 -15.09 0.39 -31.31
CA GLY A 15 -14.49 0.97 -30.11
C GLY A 15 -15.42 1.79 -29.21
N ALA A 16 -16.72 1.50 -29.18
CA ALA A 16 -17.45 1.67 -27.93
C ALA A 16 -17.05 0.49 -27.02
N LEU A 17 -16.78 0.76 -25.74
CA LEU A 17 -16.41 -0.17 -24.65
C LEU A 17 -14.97 -0.09 -24.11
N ILE A 18 -14.32 1.08 -24.03
CA ILE A 18 -13.30 1.30 -22.96
C ILE A 18 -13.32 2.77 -22.50
N THR A 19 -14.45 3.23 -21.95
CA THR A 19 -14.48 4.52 -21.23
C THR A 19 -15.37 4.43 -19.99
N SER A 20 -14.95 3.65 -19.00
CA SER A 20 -15.50 3.77 -17.64
C SER A 20 -14.66 2.98 -16.63
N CYS A 21 -13.36 3.27 -16.55
CA CYS A 21 -12.51 2.80 -15.45
C CYS A 21 -11.59 3.89 -14.91
N PHE A 22 -11.96 5.17 -15.00
CA PHE A 22 -11.26 6.26 -14.31
C PHE A 22 -12.26 7.33 -13.87
N ALA A 23 -13.19 6.95 -12.99
CA ALA A 23 -14.03 7.88 -12.24
C ALA A 23 -13.92 7.63 -10.73
N ALA A 24 -12.77 7.12 -10.26
CA ALA A 24 -12.48 6.82 -8.86
C ALA A 24 -11.42 7.76 -8.25
N ALA A 25 -11.32 8.99 -8.74
CA ALA A 25 -10.42 9.99 -8.18
C ALA A 25 -10.98 10.63 -6.90
N ASP A 26 -12.31 10.75 -6.76
CA ASP A 26 -12.94 11.48 -5.64
C ASP A 26 -12.90 10.75 -4.29
N ASN A 27 -12.74 9.42 -4.29
CA ASN A 27 -12.74 8.62 -3.06
C ASN A 27 -11.37 7.99 -2.75
N GLN A 28 -10.33 8.34 -3.50
CA GLN A 28 -9.01 7.73 -3.33
C GLN A 28 -8.43 8.02 -1.94
N ASP A 29 -8.66 9.22 -1.41
CA ASP A 29 -8.19 9.63 -0.10
C ASP A 29 -8.90 8.86 1.03
N ASP A 30 -10.22 8.75 0.97
CA ASP A 30 -11.03 8.01 1.95
C ASP A 30 -10.74 6.49 1.93
N VAL A 31 -10.53 5.94 0.73
CA VAL A 31 -10.11 4.53 0.56
C VAL A 31 -8.71 4.33 1.16
N SER A 32 -7.76 5.22 0.86
CA SER A 32 -6.40 5.11 1.38
C SER A 32 -6.35 5.25 2.90
N TYR A 33 -7.13 6.18 3.46
CA TYR A 33 -7.24 6.38 4.90
C TYR A 33 -7.87 5.16 5.59
N SER A 34 -8.98 4.64 5.06
CA SER A 34 -9.66 3.49 5.66
C SER A 34 -8.80 2.22 5.66
N VAL A 35 -8.02 1.98 4.59
CA VAL A 35 -7.04 0.89 4.54
C VAL A 35 -5.97 1.06 5.61
N GLY A 36 -5.33 2.24 5.66
CA GLY A 36 -4.29 2.53 6.65
C GLY A 36 -4.78 2.44 8.10
N TYR A 37 -5.98 2.97 8.37
CA TYR A 37 -6.63 2.91 9.68
C TYR A 37 -6.91 1.47 10.11
N THR A 38 -7.48 0.66 9.22
CA THR A 38 -7.80 -0.76 9.51
C THR A 38 -6.53 -1.57 9.77
N MET A 39 -5.47 -1.35 8.99
CA MET A 39 -4.16 -1.95 9.23
C MET A 39 -3.60 -1.56 10.60
N GLY A 40 -3.60 -0.26 10.92
CA GLY A 40 -3.12 0.24 12.20
C GLY A 40 -3.89 -0.30 13.40
N GLN A 41 -5.22 -0.39 13.29
CA GLN A 41 -6.07 -0.95 14.36
C GLN A 41 -5.77 -2.44 14.59
N THR A 42 -5.59 -3.20 13.50
CA THR A 42 -5.23 -4.63 13.58
C THR A 42 -3.87 -4.82 14.25
N LEU A 43 -2.86 -4.03 13.84
CA LEU A 43 -1.52 -4.05 14.43
C LEU A 43 -1.55 -3.70 15.92
N LYS A 44 -2.29 -2.64 16.30
CA LYS A 44 -2.45 -2.25 17.71
C LYS A 44 -3.05 -3.39 18.53
N ASN A 45 -4.12 -4.01 18.05
CA ASN A 45 -4.78 -5.10 18.76
C ASN A 45 -3.83 -6.28 18.97
N GLN A 46 -3.03 -6.64 17.95
CA GLN A 46 -2.04 -7.71 18.05
C GLN A 46 -0.97 -7.38 19.10
N MET A 47 -0.44 -6.16 19.11
CA MET A 47 0.56 -5.74 20.09
C MET A 47 0.02 -5.71 21.52
N ASP A 48 -1.22 -5.21 21.70
CA ASP A 48 -1.88 -5.16 23.00
C ASP A 48 -2.12 -6.58 23.55
N GLN A 49 -2.47 -7.54 22.69
CA GLN A 49 -2.62 -8.96 23.06
C GLN A 49 -1.30 -9.61 23.45
N SER A 50 -0.23 -9.24 22.75
CA SER A 50 1.09 -9.79 22.92
C SER A 50 1.94 -9.08 24.01
N ASN A 51 1.43 -7.98 24.57
CA ASN A 51 2.12 -7.15 25.56
C ASN A 51 3.51 -6.68 25.11
N ILE A 52 3.66 -6.43 23.80
CA ILE A 52 4.90 -5.95 23.21
C ILE A 52 4.89 -4.44 23.20
N SER A 53 5.96 -3.84 23.71
CA SER A 53 6.21 -2.42 23.52
C SER A 53 6.95 -2.21 22.19
N THR A 54 6.30 -1.55 21.23
CA THR A 54 6.95 -1.06 20.01
C THR A 54 6.86 0.46 19.94
N ASP A 55 7.76 1.07 19.18
CA ASP A 55 7.67 2.49 18.85
C ASP A 55 6.74 2.67 17.64
N ASN A 56 5.56 3.25 17.89
CA ASN A 56 4.57 3.52 16.85
C ASN A 56 5.11 4.43 15.74
N GLN A 57 6.02 5.36 16.06
CA GLN A 57 6.59 6.27 15.08
C GLN A 57 7.51 5.51 14.12
N GLU A 58 8.41 4.67 14.65
CA GLU A 58 9.30 3.86 13.81
C GLU A 58 8.54 2.82 12.97
N MET A 59 7.45 2.25 13.50
CA MET A 59 6.58 1.38 12.71
C MET A 59 5.93 2.12 11.54
N VAL A 60 5.38 3.31 11.79
CA VAL A 60 4.74 4.13 10.74
C VAL A 60 5.77 4.58 9.72
N ASP A 61 6.97 4.96 10.14
CA ASP A 61 8.07 5.31 9.25
C ASP A 61 8.47 4.11 8.38
N GLY A 62 8.65 2.93 8.97
CA GLY A 62 8.96 1.70 8.24
C GLY A 62 7.88 1.32 7.21
N LEU A 63 6.60 1.45 7.59
CA LEU A 63 5.47 1.23 6.68
C LEU A 63 5.47 2.23 5.52
N LYS A 64 5.68 3.53 5.82
CA LYS A 64 5.77 4.59 4.80
C LYS A 64 6.97 4.38 3.88
N ASP A 65 8.12 4.02 4.41
CA ASP A 65 9.32 3.79 3.61
C ASP A 65 9.12 2.58 2.67
N GLY A 66 8.48 1.50 3.15
CA GLY A 66 8.10 0.36 2.33
C GLY A 66 7.11 0.72 1.20
N ILE A 67 6.05 1.46 1.51
CA ILE A 67 5.05 1.91 0.52
C ILE A 67 5.69 2.83 -0.54
N ASN A 68 6.59 3.72 -0.11
CA ASN A 68 7.27 4.66 -1.00
C ASN A 68 8.44 4.02 -1.78
N GLY A 69 8.72 2.72 -1.56
CA GLY A 69 9.86 2.03 -2.19
C GLY A 69 11.21 2.60 -1.77
N LYS A 70 11.29 3.24 -0.59
CA LYS A 70 12.54 3.78 -0.06
C LYS A 70 13.43 2.65 0.46
N LYS A 71 14.73 2.91 0.46
CA LYS A 71 15.69 1.99 1.09
C LYS A 71 15.42 1.95 2.60
N SER A 72 15.24 0.74 3.13
CA SER A 72 15.07 0.52 4.57
C SER A 72 16.21 1.14 5.38
N LYS A 73 15.87 1.71 6.55
CA LYS A 73 16.84 2.16 7.56
C LYS A 73 17.69 0.99 8.08
N LEU A 74 17.17 -0.23 8.03
CA LEU A 74 17.82 -1.45 8.51
C LEU A 74 18.33 -2.31 7.35
N THR A 75 19.47 -2.97 7.54
CA THR A 75 19.93 -4.02 6.62
C THR A 75 19.03 -5.26 6.74
N PRO A 76 19.02 -6.16 5.72
CA PRO A 76 18.30 -7.43 5.80
C PRO A 76 18.64 -8.24 7.06
N ASP A 77 19.92 -8.30 7.42
CA ASP A 77 20.39 -9.03 8.60
C ASP A 77 19.89 -8.40 9.90
N GLN A 78 19.88 -7.06 9.98
CA GLN A 78 19.33 -6.34 11.13
C GLN A 78 17.83 -6.57 11.29
N MET A 79 17.08 -6.56 10.18
CA MET A 79 15.65 -6.87 10.19
C MET A 79 15.40 -8.31 10.64
N GLN A 80 16.18 -9.27 10.14
CA GLN A 80 16.06 -10.67 10.54
C GLN A 80 16.35 -10.86 12.03
N ASN A 81 17.43 -10.27 12.54
CA ASN A 81 17.78 -10.37 13.95
C ASN A 81 16.70 -9.73 14.85
N ALA A 82 16.19 -8.55 14.48
CA ALA A 82 15.11 -7.91 15.21
C ALA A 82 13.84 -8.77 15.25
N MET A 83 13.50 -9.46 14.14
CA MET A 83 12.35 -10.37 14.10
C MET A 83 12.54 -11.63 14.95
N ILE A 84 13.77 -12.16 15.03
CA ILE A 84 14.09 -13.29 15.91
C ILE A 84 13.95 -12.87 17.38
N GLU A 85 14.44 -11.69 17.74
CA GLU A 85 14.30 -11.14 19.10
C GLU A 85 12.85 -10.88 19.46
N PHE A 86 12.08 -10.29 18.55
CA PHE A 86 10.64 -10.10 18.68
C PHE A 86 9.92 -11.43 18.96
N GLN A 87 10.15 -12.47 18.16
CA GLN A 87 9.53 -13.79 18.39
C GLN A 87 9.91 -14.41 19.75
N LYS A 88 11.15 -14.19 20.22
CA LYS A 88 11.56 -14.66 21.55
C LYS A 88 10.82 -13.93 22.66
N GLN A 89 10.64 -12.61 22.53
CA GLN A 89 9.88 -11.80 23.49
C GLN A 89 8.42 -12.23 23.52
N GLU A 90 7.83 -12.48 22.35
CA GLU A 90 6.46 -13.01 22.21
C GLU A 90 6.26 -14.34 22.92
N MET A 91 7.16 -15.31 22.69
CA MET A 91 7.09 -16.60 23.37
C MET A 91 7.28 -16.48 24.88
N ALA A 92 8.05 -15.50 25.35
CA ALA A 92 8.23 -15.25 26.78
C ALA A 92 7.01 -14.58 27.41
N ALA A 93 6.35 -13.67 26.68
CA ALA A 93 5.12 -13.01 27.11
C ALA A 93 3.94 -13.99 27.20
N GLN A 94 3.82 -14.94 26.26
CA GLN A 94 2.77 -15.96 26.26
C GLN A 94 2.95 -17.08 27.30
N LYS A 95 4.14 -17.21 27.90
CA LYS A 95 4.45 -18.25 28.91
C LYS A 95 4.24 -17.77 30.35
N LYS A 96 3.84 -16.52 30.57
CA LYS A 96 3.49 -15.96 31.87
C LYS A 96 1.98 -15.92 32.05
#